data_AF-A0A3S4FYZ9-F1
#
_entry.id   AF-A0A3S4FYZ9-F1
#
_cell.length_a   1.000
_cell.length_b   1.000
_cell.length_c   1.000
_cell.angle_alpha   90.00
_cell.angle_beta   90.00
_cell.angle_gamma   90.00
#
_symmetry.space_group_name_H-M   'P 1'
#
loop_
_entity.id
_entity.type
_entity.pdbx_description
1 polymer ?
#
loop_
_entity_poly.entity_id
_entity_poly.type
_entity_poly.pdbx_seq_one_letter_code
_entity_poly.pdbx_strand_id
1 'polypeptide(L)'
;MRYAIMVTGPAYGTQQASSALQFAHALLNEGHELVSVFFYREGVYNANLLTAPASDEYDLVRAWQKLNTQHGVALNICVAAALRRGIIDETEAGRLGCRPPIFSRALR
;
A
#
# COMPACT_ATOMS: atom_id res chain seq x y z
N MET A 1 2.76 -21.55 -10.69
CA MET A 1 3.58 -21.57 -9.46
C MET A 1 2.93 -20.68 -8.41
N ARG A 2 3.40 -20.68 -7.16
CA ARG A 2 2.90 -19.82 -6.08
C ARG A 2 3.91 -18.71 -5.80
N TYR A 3 3.47 -17.46 -5.81
CA TYR A 3 4.32 -16.28 -5.63
C TYR A 3 3.98 -15.52 -4.36
N ALA A 4 5.00 -14.88 -3.79
CA ALA A 4 4.87 -13.79 -2.84
C ALA A 4 5.73 -12.63 -3.31
N ILE A 5 5.21 -11.41 -3.28
CA ILE A 5 5.90 -10.20 -3.74
C ILE A 5 6.26 -9.34 -2.53
N MET A 6 7.51 -8.86 -2.46
CA MET A 6 7.90 -7.84 -1.49
C MET A 6 7.98 -6.49 -2.18
N VAL A 7 7.25 -5.50 -1.66
CA VAL A 7 7.25 -4.12 -2.18
C VAL A 7 7.95 -3.21 -1.17
N THR A 8 9.02 -2.57 -1.61
CA THR A 8 9.85 -1.69 -0.75
C THR A 8 9.74 -0.20 -1.06
N GLY A 9 9.15 0.17 -2.20
CA GLY A 9 8.99 1.57 -2.60
C GLY A 9 7.58 2.12 -2.37
N PRO A 10 7.43 3.44 -2.21
CA PRO A 10 6.15 4.11 -1.96
C PRO A 10 5.19 4.00 -3.16
N ALA A 11 3.90 4.31 -2.94
CA ALA A 11 2.90 4.39 -4.01
C ALA A 11 3.26 5.47 -5.05
N TYR A 12 3.84 6.59 -4.61
CA TYR A 12 4.30 7.69 -5.48
C TYR A 12 5.73 8.07 -5.11
N GLY A 13 6.53 8.44 -6.11
CA GLY A 13 7.92 8.88 -5.96
C GLY A 13 8.94 7.97 -6.64
N THR A 14 8.75 6.65 -6.60
CA THR A 14 9.60 5.69 -7.36
C THR A 14 8.74 4.67 -8.10
N GLN A 15 9.29 4.04 -9.12
CA GLN A 15 8.56 3.07 -9.96
C GLN A 15 8.40 1.68 -9.29
N GLN A 16 9.03 1.41 -8.14
CA GLN A 16 9.06 0.06 -7.57
C GLN A 16 7.65 -0.52 -7.32
N ALA A 17 6.73 0.28 -6.78
CA ALA A 17 5.37 -0.18 -6.51
C ALA A 17 4.55 -0.43 -7.78
N SER A 18 4.69 0.44 -8.80
CA SER A 18 3.99 0.24 -10.08
C SER A 18 4.54 -0.95 -10.86
N SER A 19 5.86 -1.15 -10.88
CA SER A 19 6.48 -2.34 -11.48
C SER A 19 6.02 -3.63 -10.78
N ALA A 20 5.94 -3.63 -9.45
CA ALA A 20 5.44 -4.79 -8.69
C ALA A 20 3.97 -5.10 -9.00
N LEU A 21 3.13 -4.07 -9.13
CA LEU A 21 1.72 -4.24 -9.48
C LEU A 21 1.54 -4.79 -10.91
N GLN A 22 2.30 -4.27 -11.89
CA GLN A 22 2.28 -4.79 -13.25
C GLN A 22 2.74 -6.25 -13.31
N PHE A 23 3.78 -6.60 -12.55
CA PHE A 23 4.23 -7.98 -12.42
C PHE A 23 3.17 -8.90 -11.78
N ALA A 24 2.48 -8.40 -10.74
CA ALA A 24 1.37 -9.12 -10.11
C ALA A 24 0.24 -9.42 -11.11
N HIS A 25 -0.13 -8.47 -11.97
CA HIS A 25 -1.11 -8.74 -13.02
C HIS A 25 -0.59 -9.72 -14.07
N ALA A 26 0.67 -9.55 -14.51
CA ALA A 26 1.26 -10.44 -15.52
C ALA A 26 1.29 -11.90 -15.06
N LEU A 27 1.75 -12.19 -13.83
CA LEU A 27 1.79 -13.56 -13.33
C LEU A 27 0.39 -14.15 -13.16
N LEU A 28 -0.61 -13.34 -12.74
CA LEU A 28 -1.99 -13.81 -12.61
C LEU A 28 -2.58 -14.17 -13.98
N ASN A 29 -2.28 -13.36 -15.01
CA ASN A 29 -2.71 -13.63 -16.38
C ASN A 29 -2.08 -14.90 -16.96
N GLU A 30 -0.85 -15.24 -16.54
CA GLU A 30 -0.17 -16.50 -16.87
C GLU A 30 -0.68 -17.71 -16.05
N GLY A 31 -1.75 -17.53 -15.26
CA GLY A 31 -2.35 -18.60 -14.46
C GLY A 31 -1.54 -19.00 -13.23
N HIS A 32 -0.62 -18.15 -12.76
CA HIS A 32 0.07 -18.36 -11.50
C HIS A 32 -0.77 -17.86 -10.32
N GLU A 33 -0.49 -18.40 -9.12
CA GLU A 33 -1.13 -17.99 -7.88
C GLU A 33 -0.26 -16.92 -7.21
N LEU A 34 -0.81 -15.73 -6.96
CA LEU A 34 -0.20 -14.74 -6.07
C LEU A 34 -0.82 -14.87 -4.68
N VAL A 35 -0.07 -15.43 -3.74
CA VAL A 35 -0.55 -15.69 -2.38
C VAL A 35 -0.67 -14.39 -1.59
N SER A 36 0.36 -13.54 -1.69
CA SER A 36 0.40 -12.31 -0.91
C SER A 36 1.38 -11.28 -1.47
N VAL A 37 1.16 -10.03 -1.09
CA VAL A 37 2.08 -8.92 -1.25
C VAL A 37 2.46 -8.40 0.14
N PHE A 38 3.76 -8.29 0.42
CA PHE A 38 4.28 -7.79 1.69
C PHE A 38 4.91 -6.41 1.50
N PHE A 39 4.37 -5.40 2.16
CA PHE A 39 4.83 -4.02 2.12
C PHE A 39 5.80 -3.75 3.28
N TYR A 40 7.04 -3.37 2.93
CA TYR A 40 8.10 -3.08 3.89
C TYR A 40 8.87 -1.81 3.48
N ARG A 41 9.69 -1.25 4.39
CA ARG A 41 10.39 0.03 4.19
C ARG A 41 9.41 1.14 3.79
N GLU A 42 9.59 1.78 2.63
CA GLU A 42 8.70 2.81 2.11
C GLU A 42 7.47 2.22 1.40
N GLY A 43 7.48 0.90 1.16
CA GLY A 43 6.33 0.15 0.66
C GLY A 43 5.08 0.33 1.49
N VAL A 44 5.21 0.59 2.80
CA VAL A 44 4.07 0.81 3.69
C VAL A 44 3.19 2.00 3.28
N TYR A 45 3.73 2.96 2.52
CA TYR A 45 2.93 4.08 1.99
C TYR A 45 1.87 3.66 0.96
N ASN A 46 1.95 2.44 0.41
CA ASN A 46 0.88 1.87 -0.44
C ASN A 46 -0.41 1.55 0.34
N ALA A 47 -0.37 1.61 1.67
CA ALA A 47 -1.52 1.42 2.53
C ALA A 47 -2.12 2.73 3.06
N ASN A 48 -1.61 3.89 2.60
CA ASN A 48 -2.13 5.17 3.05
C ASN A 48 -3.45 5.50 2.34
N LEU A 49 -4.57 5.37 3.07
CA LEU A 49 -5.91 5.71 2.55
C LEU A 49 -6.11 7.20 2.27
N LEU A 50 -5.20 8.06 2.75
CA LEU A 50 -5.22 9.51 2.51
C LEU A 50 -4.47 9.91 1.23
N THR A 51 -3.88 8.95 0.52
CA THR A 51 -3.25 9.21 -0.77
C THR A 51 -4.31 9.65 -1.79
N ALA A 52 -4.13 10.87 -2.30
CA ALA A 52 -5.08 11.54 -3.21
C ALA A 52 -4.33 12.03 -4.46
N PRO A 53 -4.07 11.14 -5.44
CA PRO A 53 -3.48 11.53 -6.72
C PRO A 53 -4.40 12.47 -7.50
N ALA A 54 -3.84 13.17 -8.49
CA ALA A 54 -4.63 13.98 -9.41
C ALA A 54 -5.60 13.11 -10.24
N SER A 55 -6.66 13.71 -10.78
CA SER A 55 -7.71 12.98 -11.52
C SER A 55 -7.21 12.25 -12.78
N ASP A 56 -6.10 12.70 -13.34
CA ASP A 56 -5.43 12.15 -14.52
C ASP A 56 -4.25 11.23 -14.17
N GLU A 57 -3.97 11.04 -12.88
CA GLU A 57 -2.93 10.14 -12.39
C GLU A 57 -3.48 8.76 -12.03
N TYR A 58 -2.64 7.72 -12.15
CA TYR A 58 -3.03 6.37 -11.78
C TYR A 58 -3.05 6.19 -10.26
N ASP A 59 -4.18 5.74 -9.69
CA ASP A 59 -4.33 5.48 -8.25
C ASP A 59 -3.79 4.09 -7.86
N LEU A 60 -2.51 4.06 -7.45
CA LEU A 60 -1.84 2.81 -7.06
C LEU A 60 -2.45 2.19 -5.81
N VAL A 61 -2.89 2.99 -4.83
CA VAL A 61 -3.45 2.48 -3.57
C VAL A 61 -4.76 1.75 -3.85
N ARG A 62 -5.66 2.35 -4.65
CA ARG A 62 -6.88 1.67 -5.09
C ARG A 62 -6.60 0.46 -5.97
N ALA A 63 -5.55 0.48 -6.78
CA ALA A 63 -5.21 -0.65 -7.62
C ALA A 63 -4.78 -1.87 -6.78
N TRP A 64 -4.00 -1.68 -5.71
CA TRP A 64 -3.71 -2.75 -4.76
C TRP A 64 -4.99 -3.28 -4.10
N GLN A 65 -5.89 -2.40 -3.63
CA GLN A 65 -7.16 -2.82 -3.06
C GLN A 65 -7.99 -3.65 -4.05
N LYS A 66 -8.03 -3.25 -5.33
CA LYS A 66 -8.69 -4.03 -6.39
C LYS A 66 -8.06 -5.41 -6.57
N LEU A 67 -6.74 -5.51 -6.53
CA LEU A 67 -6.05 -6.80 -6.60
C LEU A 67 -6.50 -7.75 -5.48
N ASN A 68 -6.62 -7.23 -4.25
CA ASN A 68 -7.13 -7.99 -3.11
C ASN A 68 -8.60 -8.41 -3.32
N THR A 69 -9.49 -7.49 -3.67
CA THR A 69 -10.91 -7.80 -3.79
C THR A 69 -11.24 -8.71 -4.98
N GLN A 70 -10.50 -8.59 -6.09
CA GLN A 70 -10.74 -9.36 -7.31
C GLN A 70 -10.09 -10.75 -7.28
N HIS A 71 -8.90 -10.86 -6.69
CA HIS A 71 -8.10 -12.10 -6.74
C HIS A 71 -7.84 -12.74 -5.38
N GLY A 72 -8.32 -12.15 -4.28
CA GLY A 72 -8.12 -12.67 -2.92
C GLY A 72 -6.66 -12.56 -2.43
N VAL A 73 -5.84 -11.71 -3.06
CA VAL A 73 -4.43 -11.55 -2.73
C VAL A 73 -4.28 -10.85 -1.39
N ALA A 74 -3.65 -11.51 -0.41
CA ALA A 74 -3.41 -10.90 0.90
C ALA A 74 -2.42 -9.73 0.81
N LEU A 75 -2.81 -8.57 1.32
CA LEU A 75 -1.97 -7.37 1.38
C LEU A 75 -1.47 -7.15 2.81
N ASN A 76 -0.24 -7.60 3.06
CA ASN A 76 0.36 -7.58 4.39
C ASN A 76 1.29 -6.39 4.55
N ILE A 77 1.23 -5.72 5.70
CA ILE A 77 2.04 -4.52 5.98
C ILE A 77 2.90 -4.79 7.21
N CYS A 78 4.18 -4.43 7.14
CA CYS A 78 5.03 -4.47 8.32
C CYS A 78 4.63 -3.38 9.32
N VAL A 79 3.97 -3.78 10.43
CA VAL A 79 3.49 -2.87 11.50
C VAL A 79 4.60 -1.94 12.00
N ALA A 80 5.77 -2.48 12.34
CA ALA A 80 6.87 -1.66 12.85
C ALA A 80 7.37 -0.61 11.84
N ALA A 81 7.37 -0.92 10.54
CA ALA A 81 7.76 0.02 9.49
C ALA A 81 6.67 1.06 9.22
N ALA A 82 5.40 0.66 9.32
CA ALA A 82 4.22 1.50 9.15
C ALA A 82 4.13 2.56 10.25
N LEU A 83 4.23 2.14 11.52
CA LEU A 83 4.18 3.04 12.67
C LEU A 83 5.26 4.12 12.63
N ARG A 84 6.51 3.77 12.27
CA ARG A 84 7.61 4.75 12.12
C ARG A 84 7.39 5.76 10.98
N ARG A 85 6.43 5.52 10.09
CA ARG A 85 6.10 6.35 8.92
C ARG A 85 4.71 6.96 8.97
N GLY A 86 4.03 6.86 10.12
CA GLY A 86 2.69 7.43 10.30
C GLY A 86 1.58 6.69 9.55
N ILE A 87 1.82 5.45 9.12
CA ILE A 87 0.78 4.56 8.61
C ILE A 87 0.27 3.75 9.79
N ILE A 88 -0.98 4.01 10.17
CA ILE A 88 -1.57 3.50 11.41
C ILE A 88 -3.02 3.10 11.15
N ASP A 89 -3.43 1.97 11.71
CA ASP A 89 -4.83 1.56 11.73
C ASP A 89 -5.54 2.07 13.00
N GLU A 90 -6.84 1.84 13.10
CA GLU A 90 -7.62 2.32 14.25
C GLU A 90 -7.16 1.68 15.57
N THR A 91 -6.77 0.41 15.53
CA THR A 91 -6.32 -0.36 16.70
C THR A 91 -5.04 0.24 17.28
N GLU A 92 -4.02 0.44 16.45
CA GLU A 92 -2.75 1.01 16.87
C GLU A 92 -2.89 2.50 17.24
N ALA A 93 -3.78 3.24 16.57
CA ALA A 93 -4.06 4.63 16.91
C ALA A 93 -4.65 4.74 18.34
N GLY A 94 -5.60 3.86 18.68
CA GLY A 94 -6.13 3.76 20.04
C GLY A 94 -5.06 3.37 21.06
N ARG A 95 -4.22 2.38 20.74
CA ARG A 95 -3.15 1.90 21.61
C ARG A 95 -2.08 2.96 21.91
N LEU A 96 -1.72 3.77 20.91
CA LEU A 96 -0.70 4.81 21.00
C LEU A 96 -1.23 6.17 21.45
N GLY A 97 -2.56 6.33 21.56
CA GLY A 97 -3.18 7.62 21.85
C GLY A 97 -2.97 8.64 20.74
N CYS A 98 -2.71 8.20 19.51
CA CYS A 98 -2.50 9.06 18.36
C CYS A 98 -3.83 9.71 17.97
N ARG A 99 -3.90 11.04 18.06
CA ARG A 99 -4.97 11.84 17.44
C ARG A 99 -4.46 12.38 16.10
N PRO A 100 -5.34 12.62 15.11
CA PRO A 100 -4.93 13.28 13.87
C PRO A 100 -4.20 14.60 14.21
N PRO A 101 -3.02 14.86 13.63
CA PRO A 101 -2.27 16.07 13.94
C PRO A 101 -3.08 17.30 13.50
N ILE A 102 -3.42 18.16 14.46
CA ILE A 102 -3.96 19.50 14.17
C ILE A 102 -2.78 20.39 13.78
N PHE A 103 -2.33 20.29 12.54
CA PHE A 103 -1.64 21.41 11.87
C PHE A 103 -2.59 22.00 10.82
N SER A 104 -3.84 22.31 11.21
CA SER A 104 -4.89 22.84 10.33
C SER A 104 -4.73 24.32 9.98
N ARG A 105 -3.52 24.81 9.71
CA ARG A 105 -3.33 26.24 9.35
C ARG A 105 -2.55 26.54 8.07
N ALA A 106 -2.20 25.54 7.26
CA ALA A 106 -1.38 25.76 6.05
C ALA A 106 -1.94 25.17 4.75
N LEU A 107 -3.27 25.04 4.61
CA LEU A 107 -3.92 24.71 3.33
C LEU A 107 -5.02 25.73 2.97
N ARG A 108 -4.69 27.02 3.12
CA ARG A 108 -5.38 28.10 2.39
C ARG A 108 -4.40 28.68 1.39
#